data_AF-A0A7J7IF26-F1
#
_entry.id   AF-A0A7J7IF26-F1
#
_cell.length_a   1.000
_cell.length_b   1.000
_cell.length_c   1.000
_cell.angle_alpha   90.00
_cell.angle_beta   90.00
_cell.angle_gamma   90.00
#
_symmetry.space_group_name_H-M   'P 1'
#
loop_
_entity.id
_entity.type
_entity.pdbx_description
1 polymer ?
#
loop_
_entity_poly.entity_id
_entity_poly.type
_entity_poly.pdbx_seq_one_letter_code
_entity_poly.pdbx_strand_id
1 'polypeptide(L)'
;MNAQLGRIMEWKLAGEDLVRSSGVPYTIIRPCALTLAASRGLPALHLDQGDTLRGQIARDDLAALVVACLQEPAVEGKTFEVATSPETERPSTVSLHERALQLQRDQDATARTFAPFPYVPQ
;
A
#
# COMPACT_ATOMS: atom_id res chain seq x y z
N MET A 1 -10.79 18.58 6.72
CA MET A 1 -10.73 17.74 5.50
C MET A 1 -11.16 16.29 5.78
N ASN A 2 -10.54 15.54 6.70
CA ASN A 2 -10.97 14.15 7.02
C ASN A 2 -12.42 14.05 7.55
N ALA A 3 -12.85 14.97 8.43
CA ALA A 3 -14.23 15.01 8.93
C ALA A 3 -15.29 15.22 7.83
N GLN A 4 -14.96 15.97 6.76
CA GLN A 4 -15.85 16.19 5.61
C GLN A 4 -15.96 14.98 4.68
N LEU A 5 -15.00 14.05 4.77
CA LEU A 5 -15.01 12.78 4.04
C LEU A 5 -15.55 11.62 4.90
N GLY A 6 -16.31 11.92 5.96
CA GLY A 6 -16.85 10.91 6.87
C GLY A 6 -15.76 10.15 7.64
N ARG A 7 -14.58 10.76 7.83
CA ARG A 7 -13.42 10.15 8.52
C ARG A 7 -12.93 8.86 7.86
N ILE A 8 -13.16 8.72 6.55
CA ILE A 8 -12.79 7.52 5.78
C ILE A 8 -11.33 7.10 5.95
N MET A 9 -10.41 8.05 6.08
CA MET A 9 -8.98 7.75 6.27
C MET A 9 -8.68 7.13 7.64
N GLU A 10 -9.42 7.53 8.68
CA GLU A 10 -9.29 6.94 10.02
C GLU A 10 -9.83 5.51 10.02
N TRP A 11 -10.95 5.27 9.33
CA TRP A 11 -11.50 3.93 9.14
C TRP A 11 -10.59 3.01 8.35
N LYS A 12 -9.95 3.52 7.28
CA LYS A 12 -8.94 2.77 6.53
C LYS A 12 -7.75 2.41 7.41
N LEU A 13 -7.22 3.38 8.15
CA LEU A 13 -6.11 3.14 9.07
C LEU A 13 -6.46 2.11 10.15
N ALA A 14 -7.65 2.22 10.76
CA ALA A 14 -8.13 1.25 11.74
C ALA A 14 -8.27 -0.18 11.16
N GLY A 15 -8.75 -0.30 9.92
CA GLY A 15 -8.82 -1.58 9.22
C GLY A 15 -7.44 -2.17 8.95
N GLU A 16 -6.49 -1.36 8.54
CA GLU A 16 -5.10 -1.77 8.37
C GLU A 16 -4.46 -2.23 9.69
N ASP A 17 -4.65 -1.49 10.77
CA ASP A 17 -4.11 -1.85 12.09
C ASP A 17 -4.70 -3.18 12.60
N LEU A 18 -5.99 -3.42 12.37
CA LEU A 18 -6.62 -4.70 12.70
C LEU A 18 -6.00 -5.85 11.92
N VAL A 19 -5.73 -5.67 10.62
CA VAL A 19 -5.03 -6.67 9.80
C VAL A 19 -3.63 -6.93 10.36
N ARG A 20 -2.89 -5.87 10.71
CA ARG A 20 -1.54 -6.01 11.30
C ARG A 20 -1.55 -6.79 12.62
N SER A 21 -2.55 -6.56 13.49
CA SER A 21 -2.67 -7.24 14.78
C SER A 21 -3.35 -8.61 14.71
N SER A 22 -3.87 -9.02 13.55
CA SER A 22 -4.70 -10.23 13.42
C SER A 22 -3.93 -11.55 13.61
N GLY A 23 -2.60 -11.53 13.51
CA GLY A 23 -1.77 -12.73 13.47
C GLY A 23 -1.81 -13.50 12.14
N VAL A 24 -2.58 -13.04 11.16
CA VAL A 24 -2.64 -13.61 9.80
C VAL A 24 -1.53 -13.00 8.95
N PRO A 25 -0.82 -13.76 8.10
CA PRO A 25 0.10 -13.18 7.10
C PRO A 25 -0.61 -12.17 6.21
N TYR A 26 -0.02 -10.99 6.02
CA TYR A 26 -0.65 -9.89 5.29
C TYR A 26 0.33 -9.14 4.40
N THR A 27 -0.21 -8.41 3.43
CA THR A 27 0.45 -7.34 2.70
C THR A 27 -0.58 -6.22 2.51
N ILE A 28 -0.22 -4.99 2.87
CA ILE A 28 -1.11 -3.83 2.74
C ILE A 28 -0.55 -2.92 1.65
N ILE A 29 -1.34 -2.74 0.59
CA ILE A 29 -1.00 -1.88 -0.54
C ILE A 29 -1.81 -0.60 -0.42
N ARG A 30 -1.13 0.55 -0.32
CA ARG A 30 -1.72 1.88 -0.27
C ARG A 30 -1.59 2.56 -1.65
N PRO A 31 -2.52 2.34 -2.58
CA PRO A 31 -2.45 3.03 -3.86
C PRO A 31 -2.66 4.54 -3.68
N CYS A 32 -1.93 5.33 -4.45
CA CYS A 32 -2.27 6.73 -4.67
C CYS A 32 -3.57 6.86 -5.51
N ALA A 33 -3.80 7.99 -6.17
CA ALA A 33 -5.05 8.22 -6.88
C ALA A 33 -5.33 7.14 -7.95
N LEU A 34 -6.49 6.48 -7.87
CA LEU A 34 -6.89 5.47 -8.84
C LEU A 34 -7.37 6.11 -10.14
N THR A 35 -6.92 5.59 -11.28
CA THR A 35 -7.28 6.09 -12.61
C THR A 35 -7.80 5.00 -13.53
N LEU A 36 -8.46 5.43 -14.61
CA LEU A 36 -8.90 4.60 -15.74
C LEU A 36 -7.92 4.65 -16.93
N ALA A 37 -6.70 5.13 -16.71
CA ALA A 37 -5.68 5.16 -17.76
C ALA A 37 -5.24 3.73 -18.14
N ALA A 38 -4.64 3.59 -19.32
CA ALA A 38 -4.07 2.32 -19.75
C ALA A 38 -2.93 1.87 -18.81
N SER A 39 -2.81 0.56 -18.62
CA SER A 39 -1.72 -0.07 -17.88
C SER A 39 -0.36 0.32 -18.47
N ARG A 40 0.58 0.68 -17.58
CA ARG A 40 2.00 0.88 -17.91
C ARG A 40 2.88 -0.29 -17.45
N GLY A 41 2.29 -1.28 -16.78
CA GLY A 41 2.93 -2.49 -16.32
C GLY A 41 3.66 -2.33 -14.98
N LEU A 42 3.95 -3.46 -14.33
CA LEU A 42 4.64 -3.51 -13.02
C LEU A 42 5.99 -2.76 -12.98
N PRO A 43 6.83 -2.77 -14.04
CA PRO A 43 8.07 -1.99 -14.07
C PRO A 43 7.87 -0.48 -13.95
N ALA A 44 6.70 0.04 -14.34
CA ALA A 44 6.40 1.46 -14.23
C ALA A 44 5.87 1.87 -12.86
N LEU A 45 5.70 0.93 -11.93
CA LEU A 45 5.25 1.23 -10.58
C LEU A 45 6.42 1.66 -9.71
N HIS A 46 6.19 2.64 -8.84
CA HIS A 46 7.08 3.06 -7.77
C HIS A 46 6.48 2.64 -6.43
N LEU A 47 7.28 1.98 -5.59
CA LEU A 47 6.87 1.46 -4.29
C LEU A 47 7.67 2.23 -3.23
N ASP A 48 7.00 2.77 -2.22
CA ASP A 48 7.64 3.60 -1.17
C ASP A 48 6.96 3.42 0.19
N GLN A 49 7.55 3.97 1.26
CA GLN A 49 6.98 3.99 2.61
C GLN A 49 7.19 5.35 3.27
N GLY A 50 6.14 5.88 3.90
CA GLY A 50 6.25 7.07 4.75
C GLY A 50 5.08 8.05 4.65
N ASP A 51 4.02 7.68 3.92
CA ASP A 51 2.89 8.52 3.52
C ASP A 51 3.33 9.78 2.75
N THR A 52 4.43 9.66 1.99
CA THR A 52 5.03 10.74 1.20
C THR A 52 4.80 10.60 -0.31
N LEU A 53 4.37 9.43 -0.78
CA LEU A 53 4.23 9.18 -2.20
C LEU A 53 3.02 9.94 -2.77
N ARG A 54 3.26 10.65 -3.86
CA ARG A 54 2.24 11.37 -4.61
C ARG A 54 2.21 10.86 -6.03
N GLY A 55 1.01 10.68 -6.56
CA GLY A 55 0.82 10.28 -7.94
C GLY A 55 -0.50 9.58 -8.13
N GLN A 56 -0.54 8.74 -9.14
CA GLN A 56 -1.72 8.03 -9.56
C GLN A 56 -1.33 6.67 -10.10
N ILE A 57 -2.26 5.72 -10.10
CA ILE A 57 -2.05 4.37 -10.59
C ILE A 57 -3.26 3.92 -11.42
N ALA A 58 -3.02 3.23 -12.54
CA ALA A 58 -4.08 2.59 -13.30
C ALA A 58 -4.65 1.39 -12.52
N ARG A 59 -5.97 1.21 -12.54
CA ARG A 59 -6.61 0.08 -11.85
C ARG A 59 -6.07 -1.27 -12.31
N ASP A 60 -5.74 -1.39 -13.59
CA ASP A 60 -5.18 -2.61 -14.18
C ASP A 60 -3.78 -2.92 -13.63
N ASP A 61 -2.93 -1.89 -13.46
CA ASP A 61 -1.60 -2.07 -12.87
C ASP A 61 -1.68 -2.44 -11.39
N LEU A 62 -2.62 -1.83 -10.65
CA LEU A 62 -2.87 -2.21 -9.26
C LEU A 62 -3.34 -3.66 -9.15
N ALA A 63 -4.26 -4.09 -10.01
CA ALA A 63 -4.73 -5.48 -10.03
C ALA A 63 -3.60 -6.45 -10.34
N ALA A 64 -2.76 -6.14 -11.33
CA ALA A 64 -1.57 -6.92 -11.64
C ALA A 64 -0.60 -7.01 -10.45
N LEU A 65 -0.40 -5.90 -9.72
CA LEU A 65 0.45 -5.85 -8.53
C LEU A 65 -0.11 -6.74 -7.41
N VAL A 66 -1.40 -6.67 -7.14
CA VAL A 66 -2.06 -7.51 -6.11
C VAL A 66 -1.82 -8.99 -6.42
N VAL A 67 -2.00 -9.41 -7.67
CA VAL A 67 -1.75 -10.80 -8.08
C VAL A 67 -0.27 -11.17 -7.92
N ALA A 68 0.64 -10.28 -8.31
CA ALA A 68 2.08 -10.51 -8.16
C ALA A 68 2.49 -10.65 -6.68
N CYS A 69 1.92 -9.84 -5.78
CA CYS A 69 2.18 -9.92 -4.34
C CYS A 69 1.78 -11.27 -3.72
N LEU A 70 0.75 -11.95 -4.24
CA LEU A 70 0.36 -13.29 -3.76
C LEU A 70 1.45 -14.34 -3.99
N GLN A 71 2.36 -14.11 -4.93
CA GLN A 71 3.47 -15.01 -5.26
C GLN A 71 4.81 -14.51 -4.71
N GLU A 72 4.82 -13.44 -3.93
CA GLU A 72 6.04 -12.79 -3.44
C GLU A 72 6.14 -12.84 -1.91
N PRO A 73 6.84 -13.83 -1.33
CA PRO A 73 6.99 -13.92 0.12
C PRO A 73 7.68 -12.70 0.74
N ALA A 74 8.50 -11.97 -0.01
CA ALA A 74 9.22 -10.81 0.51
C ALA A 74 8.31 -9.62 0.84
N VAL A 75 7.04 -9.60 0.40
CA VAL A 75 6.06 -8.56 0.78
C VAL A 75 5.24 -8.91 2.04
N GLU A 76 5.44 -10.09 2.62
CA GLU A 76 4.73 -10.50 3.82
C GLU A 76 5.07 -9.59 5.03
N GLY A 77 4.04 -9.14 5.73
CA GLY A 77 4.13 -8.28 6.91
C GLY A 77 4.50 -6.84 6.57
N LYS A 78 4.28 -6.38 5.34
CA LYS A 78 4.68 -5.04 4.88
C LYS A 78 3.50 -4.20 4.45
N THR A 79 3.53 -2.93 4.83
CA THR A 79 2.69 -1.87 4.27
C THR A 79 3.53 -0.98 3.37
N PHE A 80 3.07 -0.70 2.16
CA PHE A 80 3.74 0.24 1.26
C PHE A 80 2.76 1.01 0.37
N GLU A 81 3.19 2.18 -0.07
CA GLU A 81 2.49 3.01 -1.04
C GLU A 81 2.88 2.65 -2.46
N VAL A 82 1.96 2.88 -3.40
CA VAL A 82 2.24 2.67 -4.82
C VAL A 82 1.63 3.74 -5.73
N ALA A 83 2.45 4.19 -6.67
CA ALA A 83 2.05 5.07 -7.77
C ALA A 83 2.75 4.63 -9.06
N THR A 84 2.20 5.03 -10.21
CA THR A 84 2.90 4.93 -11.49
C THR A 84 3.95 6.04 -11.58
N SER A 85 5.21 5.68 -11.85
CA SER A 85 6.29 6.62 -12.11
C SER A 85 5.93 7.57 -13.27
N PRO A 86 6.41 8.81 -13.27
CA PRO A 86 6.27 9.73 -14.41
C PRO A 86 6.72 9.10 -15.73
N GLU A 87 6.19 9.53 -16.87
CA GLU A 87 6.62 9.05 -18.20
C GLU A 87 8.07 9.40 -18.52
N THR A 88 8.60 10.45 -17.89
CA THR A 88 10.00 10.87 -18.01
C THR A 88 10.97 9.92 -17.32
N GLU A 89 10.49 9.07 -16.41
CA GLU A 89 11.30 8.09 -15.71
C GLU A 89 11.29 6.76 -16.47
N ARG A 90 12.48 6.14 -16.56
CA ARG A 90 12.59 4.82 -17.14
C ARG A 90 11.93 3.79 -16.21
N PRO A 91 11.16 2.83 -16.75
CA PRO A 91 10.63 1.73 -15.96
C PRO A 91 11.76 1.00 -15.22
N SER A 92 11.48 0.54 -14.01
CA SER A 92 12.44 -0.22 -13.20
C SER A 92 12.81 -1.52 -13.90
N THR A 93 14.10 -1.78 -14.04
CA THR A 93 14.60 -3.10 -14.47
C THR A 93 14.69 -4.11 -13.32
N VAL A 94 14.46 -3.63 -12.10
CA VAL A 94 14.54 -4.39 -10.86
C VAL A 94 13.26 -5.20 -10.66
N SER A 95 13.39 -6.44 -10.23
CA SER A 95 12.26 -7.34 -9.98
C SER A 95 11.40 -6.87 -8.80
N LEU A 96 10.15 -7.35 -8.73
CA LEU A 96 9.30 -7.09 -7.56
C LEU A 96 9.94 -7.60 -6.27
N HIS A 97 10.59 -8.78 -6.33
CA HIS A 97 11.30 -9.37 -5.19
C HIS A 97 12.35 -8.42 -4.60
N GLU A 98 13.27 -7.94 -5.42
CA GLU A 98 14.35 -7.04 -4.98
C GLU A 98 13.81 -5.73 -4.42
N ARG A 99 12.75 -5.19 -5.02
CA ARG A 99 12.07 -4.00 -4.51
C ARG A 99 11.38 -4.27 -3.19
N ALA A 100 10.74 -5.43 -3.04
CA ALA A 100 10.11 -5.83 -1.79
C ALA A 100 11.14 -5.98 -0.66
N LEU A 101 12.35 -6.46 -0.94
CA LEU A 101 13.43 -6.53 0.06
C LEU A 101 13.87 -5.16 0.58
N GLN A 102 13.68 -4.09 -0.17
CA GLN A 102 14.00 -2.72 0.26
C GLN A 102 12.95 -2.15 1.23
N LEU A 103 11.75 -2.71 1.23
CA LEU A 103 10.67 -2.32 2.12
C LEU A 103 10.89 -2.88 3.53
N GLN A 104 10.61 -2.05 4.52
CA GLN A 104 10.65 -2.42 5.93
C GLN A 104 9.37 -3.18 6.31
N ARG A 105 9.54 -4.25 7.11
CA ARG A 105 8.42 -4.95 7.75
C ARG A 105 7.74 -4.00 8.73
N ASP A 106 6.42 -4.09 8.81
CA ASP A 106 5.65 -3.35 9.80
C ASP A 106 6.14 -3.76 11.21
N GLN A 107 6.39 -2.76 12.06
CA GLN A 107 6.75 -3.01 13.45
C GLN A 107 5.54 -3.55 14.22
N ASP A 108 5.80 -4.26 15.32
CA ASP A 108 4.74 -4.82 16.18
C ASP A 108 3.70 -3.74 16.52
N ALA A 109 2.44 -4.06 16.22
CA ALA A 109 1.29 -3.17 16.40
C ALA A 109 1.11 -2.68 17.85
N THR A 110 1.82 -3.27 18.82
CA THR A 110 1.85 -2.88 20.24
C THR A 110 2.30 -1.43 20.45
N ALA A 111 3.07 -0.84 19.53
CA ALA A 111 3.47 0.56 19.60
C ALA A 111 2.39 1.55 19.11
N ARG A 112 1.37 1.08 18.37
CA ARG A 112 0.32 1.94 17.80
C ARG A 112 -0.99 1.73 18.55
N THR A 113 -1.24 2.60 19.54
CA THR A 113 -2.52 2.64 20.27
C THR A 113 -3.57 3.34 19.40
N PHE A 114 -3.98 2.72 18.31
CA PHE A 114 -5.19 3.15 17.59
C PHE A 114 -6.31 2.15 17.83
N ALA A 115 -7.51 2.72 17.85
CA ALA A 115 -8.50 2.39 18.85
C ALA A 115 -8.95 0.91 18.84
N PRO A 116 -9.21 0.34 20.03
CA PRO A 116 -9.69 -1.02 20.13
C PRO A 116 -10.98 -1.17 19.31
N PHE A 117 -11.08 -2.26 18.57
CA PHE A 117 -12.32 -2.62 17.92
C PHE A 117 -13.42 -2.87 18.96
N PRO A 118 -14.65 -2.33 18.78
CA PRO A 118 -15.06 -1.43 17.71
C PRO A 118 -14.58 0.01 17.95
N TYR A 119 -13.75 0.55 17.04
CA TYR A 119 -13.42 1.97 17.05
C TYR A 119 -14.67 2.73 16.66
N VAL A 120 -15.20 3.57 17.55
CA VAL A 120 -16.22 4.56 17.19
C VAL A 120 -15.52 5.92 17.19
N PRO A 121 -15.32 6.52 16.01
CA PRO A 121 -14.72 7.83 15.91
C PRO A 121 -15.62 8.86 16.62
N GLN A 122 -15.14 9.54 17.68
CA GLN A 122 -15.88 10.60 18.42
C GLN A 122 -16.07 11.89 17.62
#